data_AF-A0A6B0YQ87-F1
#
_entry.id   AF-A0A6B0YQ87-F1
#
_cell.length_a   1.000
_cell.length_b   1.000
_cell.length_c   1.000
_cell.angle_alpha   90.00
_cell.angle_beta   90.00
_cell.angle_gamma   90.00
#
_symmetry.space_group_name_H-M   'P 1'
#
loop_
_entity.id
_entity.type
_entity.pdbx_description
1 polymer ?
#
loop_
_entity_poly.entity_id
_entity_poly.type
_entity_poly.pdbx_seq_one_letter_code
_entity_poly.pdbx_strand_id
1 'polypeptide(L)' 'MQPNAEYRLRSQPRQSGSHFFYRTPWQGEPLVNIQRIKGMAKPHQVREALKAIDKLLEELQ' A
#
# COMPACT_ATOMS: atom_id res chain seq x y z
N MET A 1 5.92 -25.13 8.67
CA MET A 1 5.60 -23.84 9.32
C MET A 1 6.91 -23.11 9.56
N GLN A 2 7.32 -22.25 8.62
CA GLN A 2 8.35 -21.26 8.91
C GLN A 2 7.61 -19.98 9.34
N PRO A 3 8.12 -19.20 10.31
CA PRO A 3 7.57 -17.90 10.62
C PRO A 3 8.00 -16.96 9.49
N ASN A 4 7.15 -16.84 8.48
CA ASN A 4 7.51 -16.16 7.24
C ASN A 4 7.46 -14.65 7.47
N ALA A 5 8.65 -14.06 7.59
CA ALA A 5 8.98 -12.68 7.26
C ALA A 5 8.09 -11.59 7.89
N GLU A 6 8.69 -10.86 8.83
CA GLU A 6 8.37 -9.47 9.14
C GLU A 6 7.61 -8.77 8.00
N TYR A 7 6.29 -8.57 8.17
CA TYR A 7 5.43 -7.85 7.23
C TYR A 7 5.95 -6.41 7.08
N ARG A 8 6.84 -6.21 6.11
CA ARG A 8 7.64 -4.99 6.01
C ARG A 8 6.90 -3.90 5.24
N LEU A 9 5.79 -3.43 5.80
CA LEU A 9 5.32 -2.04 5.63
C LEU A 9 6.26 -1.03 6.34
N ARG A 10 7.49 -1.41 6.68
CA ARG A 10 8.52 -0.52 7.25
C ARG A 10 9.43 0.13 6.21
N SER A 11 9.19 -0.10 4.92
CA SER A 11 9.90 0.64 3.87
C SER A 11 9.26 2.02 3.74
N GLN A 12 10.04 3.09 3.88
CA GLN A 12 9.53 4.44 3.64
C GLN A 12 8.91 4.51 2.24
N PRO A 13 7.72 5.11 2.08
CA PRO A 13 7.11 5.26 0.76
C PRO A 13 8.06 6.04 -0.14
N ARG A 14 8.17 5.62 -1.40
CA ARG A 14 8.90 6.43 -2.37
C ARG A 14 8.05 7.65 -2.66
N GLN A 15 8.66 8.84 -2.61
CA GLN A 15 7.99 10.07 -2.99
C GLN A 15 8.46 10.51 -4.38
N SER A 16 7.52 10.91 -5.24
CA SER A 16 7.80 11.63 -6.48
C SER A 16 6.85 12.82 -6.59
N GLY A 17 7.35 14.02 -6.33
CA GLY A 17 6.51 15.22 -6.25
C GLY A 17 5.42 15.09 -5.18
N SER A 18 4.15 15.14 -5.61
CA SER A 18 2.97 15.00 -4.74
C SER A 18 2.48 13.55 -4.56
N HIS A 19 3.15 12.59 -5.20
CA HIS A 19 2.81 11.17 -5.17
C HIS A 19 3.63 10.41 -4.14
N PHE A 20 2.97 9.56 -3.37
CA PHE A 20 3.56 8.59 -2.47
C PHE A 20 3.27 7.18 -2.97
N PHE A 21 4.30 6.35 -3.07
CA PHE A 21 4.21 4.97 -3.53
C PHE A 21 4.61 4.01 -2.40
N TYR A 22 3.66 3.18 -1.97
CA TYR A 22 3.88 2.16 -0.92
C TYR A 22 4.07 0.80 -1.54
N ARG A 23 5.11 0.05 -1.16
CA ARG A 23 5.29 -1.34 -1.63
C ARG A 23 4.43 -2.29 -0.81
N THR A 24 3.88 -3.30 -1.47
CA THR A 24 3.16 -4.40 -0.86
C THR A 24 4.06 -5.65 -0.77
N PRO A 25 3.82 -6.56 0.19
CA PRO A 25 4.63 -7.77 0.36
C PRO A 25 4.33 -8.87 -0.67
N TRP A 26 3.16 -8.85 -1.32
CA TRP A 26 2.78 -9.81 -2.35
C TRP A 26 3.24 -9.43 -3.76
N GLN A 27 3.43 -10.44 -4.61
CA GLN A 27 3.83 -10.29 -6.01
C GLN A 27 2.64 -9.82 -6.88
N GLY A 28 2.81 -8.78 -7.69
CA GLY A 28 1.77 -8.20 -8.55
C GLY A 28 1.48 -6.72 -8.27
N GLU A 29 0.38 -6.19 -8.80
CA GLU A 29 -0.03 -4.78 -8.63
C GLU A 29 -0.92 -4.52 -7.39
N PRO A 30 -0.97 -3.27 -6.85
CA PRO A 30 -0.01 -2.20 -7.08
C PRO A 30 0.53 -1.59 -5.79
N LEU A 31 1.70 -0.99 -5.98
CA LEU A 31 2.18 0.05 -5.09
C LEU A 31 1.04 1.03 -4.80
N VAL A 32 0.56 1.12 -3.56
CA VAL A 32 -0.52 2.06 -3.24
C VAL A 32 0.00 3.45 -3.59
N ASN A 33 -0.59 4.07 -4.61
CA ASN A 33 -0.22 5.40 -5.07
C ASN A 33 -1.19 6.40 -4.48
N ILE A 34 -0.70 7.20 -3.53
CA ILE A 34 -1.49 8.25 -2.89
C ILE A 34 -1.02 9.59 -3.44
N GLN A 35 -1.94 10.32 -4.08
CA GLN A 35 -1.69 11.67 -4.55
C GLN A 35 -2.47 12.66 -3.71
N ARG A 36 -1.80 13.70 -3.21
CA ARG A 36 -2.49 14.82 -2.55
C ARG A 36 -3.03 15.81 -3.59
N ILE A 37 -4.33 16.04 -3.60
CA ILE A 37 -5.01 17.07 -4.41
C ILE A 37 -5.91 17.89 -3.49
N LYS A 38 -5.60 19.18 -3.33
CA LYS A 38 -6.38 20.11 -2.47
C LYS A 38 -6.61 19.58 -1.04
N GLY A 39 -5.63 18.86 -0.48
CA GLY A 39 -5.73 18.25 0.85
C GLY A 39 -6.43 16.88 0.90
N MET A 40 -6.92 16.37 -0.22
CA MET A 40 -7.65 15.10 -0.33
C MET A 40 -6.93 14.10 -1.25
N ALA A 41 -7.33 12.83 -1.20
CA ALA A 41 -6.96 11.80 -2.16
C ALA A 41 -8.06 11.61 -3.22
N LYS A 42 -7.73 11.04 -4.38
CA LYS A 42 -8.74 10.68 -5.38
C LYS A 42 -9.54 9.46 -4.89
N PRO A 43 -10.87 9.38 -5.12
CA PRO A 43 -11.68 8.25 -4.64
C PRO A 43 -11.21 6.86 -5.06
N HIS A 44 -10.61 6.70 -6.26
CA HIS A 44 -10.05 5.41 -6.67
C HIS A 44 -8.83 5.01 -5.86
N GLN A 45 -7.97 5.97 -5.47
CA GLN A 45 -6.79 5.71 -4.64
C GLN A 45 -7.19 5.24 -3.24
N VAL A 46 -8.30 5.77 -2.72
CA VAL A 46 -8.89 5.29 -1.46
C VAL A 46 -9.35 3.85 -1.60
N ARG A 47 -10.05 3.52 -2.71
CA ARG A 47 -10.48 2.13 -2.99
C ARG A 47 -9.30 1.17 -3.15
N GLU A 48 -8.21 1.60 -3.78
CA GLU A 48 -6.98 0.81 -3.91
C GLU A 48 -6.32 0.57 -2.56
N ALA A 49 -6.25 1.60 -1.71
CA ALA A 49 -5.72 1.46 -0.35
C ALA A 49 -6.54 0.48 0.49
N LEU A 50 -7.88 0.55 0.41
CA LEU A 50 -8.76 -0.40 1.10
C LEU A 50 -8.52 -1.84 0.63
N LYS A 51 -8.48 -2.10 -0.68
CA LYS A 51 -8.17 -3.43 -1.22
C LYS A 51 -6.81 -3.97 -0.77
N ALA A 52 -5.80 -3.10 -0.68
CA ALA A 52 -4.49 -3.48 -0.19
C ALA A 52 -4.51 -3.84 1.30
N ILE A 53 -5.26 -3.09 2.12
CA ILE A 53 -5.45 -3.41 3.55
C ILE A 53 -6.20 -4.74 3.71
N ASP A 54 -7.30 -4.94 2.97
CA ASP A 54 -8.09 -6.17 3.04
C ASP A 54 -7.22 -7.40 2.73
N LYS A 55 -6.44 -7.35 1.65
CA LYS A 55 -5.51 -8.44 1.28
C LYS A 55 -4.43 -8.68 2.33
N LEU A 56 -3.87 -7.61 2.91
CA LEU A 56 -2.88 -7.74 3.98
C LEU A 56 -3.47 -8.45 5.20
N LEU A 57 -4.72 -8.15 5.53
CA LEU A 57 -5.43 -8.80 6.63
C LEU A 57 -5.74 -10.27 6.34
N GLU A 58 -6.10 -10.61 5.10
CA GLU A 58 -6.28 -12.01 4.67
C GLU A 58 -4.97 -12.82 4.77
N GLU A 59 -3.82 -12.26 4.39
CA GLU A 59 -2.50 -12.92 4.50
C GLU A 59 -1.96 -13.03 5.93
N LEU A 60 -2.58 -12.36 6.91
CA LEU A 60 -2.23 -12.40 8.33
C LEU A 60 -3.01 -13.46 9.12
N GLN A 61 -4.01 -14.10 8.51
CA GLN A 61 -4.83 -15.18 9.10
C GLN A 61 -4.25 -16.56 8.79
#